data_AF-A0A9D5E8M8-F1
#
_entry.id   AF-A0A9D5E8M8-F1
#
_cell.length_a   1.000
_cell.length_b   1.000
_cell.length_c   1.000
_cell.angle_alpha   90.00
_cell.angle_beta   90.00
_cell.angle_gamma   90.00
#
_symmetry.space_group_name_H-M   'P 1'
#
loop_
_entity.id
_entity.type
_entity.pdbx_description
1 polymer ?
#
loop_
_entity_poly.entity_id
_entity_poly.type
_entity_poly.pdbx_seq_one_letter_code
_entity_poly.pdbx_strand_id
1 'polypeptide(L)'
;MCEHDASTAQGSGGAGAAGKVGGAGEAGMLEGVAPAPGVRAVVRRCVCSGTTFEEVNQMLRRGLALGDVTAKTGAGAGCGACGPYLRLVQRSGRTAFAVLPPEVLRRLDQGP
;
A
#
# COMPACT_ATOMS: atom_id res chain seq x y z
N MET A 1 -22.92 46.19 -31.25
CA MET A 1 -21.75 46.93 -30.72
C MET A 1 -21.46 46.41 -29.33
N CYS A 2 -20.42 45.58 -29.21
CA CYS A 2 -19.60 45.36 -28.03
C CYS A 2 -18.47 44.44 -28.49
N GLU A 3 -17.33 45.08 -28.71
CA GLU A 3 -16.07 44.55 -29.20
C GLU A 3 -15.49 43.55 -28.18
N HIS A 4 -15.06 42.38 -28.66
CA HIS A 4 -14.19 41.50 -27.89
C HIS A 4 -12.79 41.65 -28.47
N ASP A 5 -12.06 42.58 -27.85
CA ASP A 5 -10.64 42.83 -28.04
C ASP A 5 -9.80 41.64 -27.55
N ALA A 6 -8.61 41.56 -28.12
CA ALA A 6 -7.67 40.47 -28.07
C ALA A 6 -7.08 40.21 -26.67
N SER A 7 -6.69 38.95 -26.42
CA SER A 7 -5.42 38.72 -25.72
C SER A 7 -4.84 37.33 -26.00
N THR A 8 -3.82 37.39 -26.84
CA THR A 8 -2.68 36.51 -27.00
C THR A 8 -2.22 35.82 -25.71
N ALA A 9 -2.05 34.50 -25.77
CA ALA A 9 -1.06 33.80 -24.97
C ALA A 9 -0.38 32.73 -25.82
N GLN A 10 0.83 33.07 -26.26
CA GLN A 10 1.84 32.18 -26.82
C GLN A 10 2.38 31.28 -25.70
N GLY A 11 2.58 29.99 -26.00
CA GLY A 11 3.16 29.02 -25.07
C GLY A 11 3.82 27.87 -25.80
N SER A 12 4.99 28.15 -26.38
CA SER A 12 5.92 27.20 -26.98
C SER A 12 6.50 26.25 -25.93
N GLY A 13 6.28 24.94 -26.09
CA GLY A 13 6.94 23.89 -25.31
C GLY A 13 7.44 22.78 -26.22
N GLY A 14 8.74 22.75 -26.48
CA GLY A 14 9.39 21.74 -27.31
C GLY A 14 9.46 20.38 -26.61
N ALA A 15 9.09 19.32 -27.33
CA ALA A 15 9.34 17.94 -26.93
C ALA A 15 10.61 17.44 -27.63
N GLY A 16 11.76 17.66 -26.99
CA GLY A 16 13.02 17.02 -27.34
C GLY A 16 13.54 16.20 -26.16
N ALA A 17 13.65 14.89 -26.34
CA ALA A 17 14.70 14.00 -25.79
C ALA A 17 14.21 12.54 -25.79
N ALA A 18 14.46 11.83 -26.90
CA ALA A 18 14.51 10.38 -26.88
C ALA A 18 15.82 9.95 -26.19
N GLY A 19 15.78 9.82 -24.87
CA GLY A 19 16.85 9.25 -24.07
C GLY A 19 16.98 7.75 -24.32
N LYS A 20 18.02 7.35 -25.04
CA LYS A 20 18.41 5.96 -25.24
C LYS A 20 19.12 5.46 -23.98
N VAL A 21 18.42 4.74 -23.11
CA VAL A 21 19.04 4.06 -21.97
C VAL A 21 19.58 2.70 -22.43
N GLY A 22 20.87 2.68 -22.77
CA GLY A 22 21.67 1.47 -22.77
C GLY A 22 22.24 1.29 -21.36
N GLY A 23 21.84 0.23 -20.68
CA GLY A 23 22.40 -0.18 -19.40
C GLY A 23 22.52 -1.69 -19.38
N ALA A 24 23.68 -2.18 -19.84
CA ALA A 24 24.11 -3.55 -19.61
C ALA A 24 24.12 -3.81 -18.11
N GLY A 25 23.61 -4.98 -17.73
CA GLY A 25 23.51 -5.38 -16.34
C GLY A 25 24.89 -5.54 -15.70
N GLU A 26 24.99 -5.10 -14.46
CA GLU A 26 25.89 -5.70 -13.50
C GLU A 26 25.01 -6.16 -12.33
N ALA A 27 24.69 -7.45 -12.36
CA ALA A 27 24.13 -8.19 -11.25
C ALA A 27 25.19 -8.30 -10.15
N GLY A 28 25.42 -7.19 -9.44
CA GLY A 28 26.31 -7.12 -8.30
C GLY A 28 25.56 -7.38 -7.00
N MET A 29 25.62 -8.62 -6.54
CA MET A 29 25.67 -9.01 -5.12
C MET A 29 24.69 -8.32 -4.15
N LEU A 30 23.44 -8.78 -4.13
CA LEU A 30 22.65 -8.85 -2.90
C LEU A 30 22.47 -10.32 -2.50
N GLU A 31 23.60 -11.01 -2.35
CA GLU A 31 23.62 -12.33 -1.74
C GLU A 31 23.35 -12.20 -0.23
N GLY A 32 22.18 -12.72 0.19
CA GLY A 32 22.19 -13.65 1.31
C GLY A 32 22.10 -13.08 2.72
N VAL A 33 21.13 -12.21 3.02
CA VAL A 33 20.45 -12.35 4.33
C VAL A 33 19.36 -13.39 4.15
N ALA A 34 19.75 -14.66 4.13
CA ALA A 34 18.79 -15.73 4.34
C ALA A 34 18.21 -15.52 5.75
N PRO A 35 16.88 -15.36 5.92
CA PRO A 35 16.30 -15.34 7.25
C PRO A 35 16.71 -16.64 7.95
N ALA A 36 17.21 -16.53 9.18
CA ALA A 36 17.62 -17.69 9.96
C ALA A 36 16.49 -18.75 9.95
N PRO A 37 16.80 -20.04 9.75
CA PRO A 37 15.79 -21.09 9.75
C PRO A 37 15.01 -21.03 11.06
N GLY A 38 13.71 -20.72 10.97
CA GLY A 38 12.81 -20.55 12.12
C GLY A 38 12.22 -19.14 12.30
N VAL A 39 12.73 -18.11 11.62
CA VAL A 39 12.13 -16.76 11.70
C VAL A 39 10.89 -16.67 10.82
N ARG A 40 9.72 -16.92 11.42
CA ARG A 40 8.44 -16.59 10.79
C ARG A 40 8.20 -15.10 10.96
N ALA A 41 8.35 -14.33 9.89
CA ALA A 41 7.96 -12.93 9.90
C ALA A 41 6.50 -12.81 10.35
N VAL A 42 6.27 -11.98 11.38
CA VAL A 42 4.94 -11.73 11.94
C VAL A 42 4.47 -10.36 11.49
N VAL A 43 3.30 -10.32 10.86
CA VAL A 43 2.62 -9.11 10.45
C VAL A 43 1.74 -8.63 11.59
N ARG A 44 2.06 -7.45 12.14
CA ARG A 44 1.34 -6.83 13.27
C ARG A 44 0.90 -5.40 13.01
N ARG A 45 1.29 -4.82 11.87
CA ARG A 45 1.03 -3.41 11.53
C ARG A 45 1.00 -3.18 10.03
N CYS A 46 0.37 -2.08 9.64
CA CYS A 46 0.56 -1.46 8.34
C CYS A 46 1.94 -0.79 8.28
N VAL A 47 2.75 -1.10 7.28
CA VAL A 47 4.07 -0.47 7.11
C VAL A 47 3.98 0.95 6.55
N CYS A 48 2.95 1.26 5.75
CA CYS A 48 2.79 2.58 5.15
C CYS A 48 2.37 3.64 6.18
N SER A 49 1.41 3.31 7.04
CA SER A 49 0.85 4.25 8.03
C SER A 49 1.40 4.06 9.45
N GLY A 50 2.17 2.98 9.69
CA GLY A 50 2.65 2.62 11.03
C GLY A 50 1.58 2.04 11.97
N THR A 51 0.30 2.10 11.59
CA THR A 51 -0.84 1.66 12.42
C THR A 51 -0.77 0.17 12.76
N THR A 52 -0.83 -0.15 14.06
CA THR A 52 -0.85 -1.51 14.56
C THR A 52 -2.22 -2.17 14.42
N PHE A 53 -2.24 -3.50 14.33
CA PHE A 53 -3.48 -4.25 14.30
C PHE A 53 -4.19 -4.25 15.65
N GLU A 54 -3.46 -4.06 16.75
CA GLU A 54 -4.02 -3.81 18.08
C GLU A 54 -4.86 -2.53 18.12
N GLU A 55 -4.35 -1.42 17.57
CA GLU A 55 -5.10 -0.16 17.46
C GLU A 55 -6.35 -0.31 16.58
N VAL A 56 -6.20 -0.97 15.43
CA VAL A 56 -7.32 -1.30 14.53
C VAL A 56 -8.38 -2.12 15.27
N ASN A 57 -7.99 -3.19 15.96
CA ASN A 57 -8.90 -4.05 16.72
C ASN A 57 -9.59 -3.29 17.86
N GLN A 58 -8.90 -2.34 18.51
CA GLN A 58 -9.52 -1.50 19.53
C GLN A 58 -10.62 -0.61 18.94
N MET A 59 -10.39 -0.01 17.77
CA MET A 59 -11.39 0.80 17.08
C MET A 59 -12.58 -0.04 16.60
N LEU A 60 -12.32 -1.22 16.02
CA LEU A 60 -13.37 -2.15 15.60
C LEU A 60 -14.22 -2.62 16.78
N ARG A 61 -13.61 -2.92 17.94
CA ARG A 61 -14.33 -3.28 19.17
C ARG A 61 -15.13 -2.13 19.78
N ARG A 62 -14.80 -0.89 19.45
CA ARG A 62 -15.60 0.30 19.79
C ARG A 62 -16.75 0.53 18.80
N GLY A 63 -16.95 -0.37 17.83
CA GLY A 63 -18.05 -0.33 16.88
C GLY A 63 -17.76 0.44 15.59
N LEU A 64 -16.52 0.88 15.36
CA LEU A 64 -16.19 1.52 14.08
C LEU A 64 -16.22 0.49 12.95
N ALA A 65 -16.75 0.88 11.79
CA ALA A 65 -16.64 0.05 10.60
C ALA A 65 -15.20 0.08 10.07
N LEU A 66 -14.77 -0.99 9.39
CA LEU A 66 -13.40 -1.06 8.85
C LEU A 66 -13.08 0.10 7.91
N GLY A 67 -14.06 0.57 7.12
CA GLY A 67 -13.91 1.76 6.28
C GLY A 67 -13.59 3.03 7.08
N ASP A 68 -14.25 3.24 8.22
CA ASP A 68 -13.98 4.38 9.11
C ASP A 68 -12.59 4.28 9.75
N VAL A 69 -12.18 3.07 10.13
CA VAL A 69 -10.83 2.82 10.65
C VAL A 69 -9.78 3.13 9.59
N THR A 70 -9.99 2.68 8.35
CA THR A 70 -9.11 3.00 7.22
C THR A 70 -9.05 4.50 6.95
N ALA A 71 -10.18 5.20 6.96
CA ALA A 71 -10.23 6.65 6.77
C ALA A 71 -9.48 7.41 7.89
N LYS A 72 -9.57 6.94 9.13
CA LYS A 72 -8.89 7.57 10.29
C LYS A 72 -7.39 7.29 10.36
N THR A 73 -6.96 6.10 9.96
CA THR A 73 -5.59 5.61 10.21
C THR A 73 -4.72 5.54 8.96
N GLY A 74 -5.34 5.54 7.77
CA GLY A 74 -4.67 5.24 6.50
C GLY A 74 -4.30 3.76 6.33
N ALA A 75 -4.57 2.90 7.32
CA ALA A 75 -4.29 1.48 7.21
C ALA A 75 -5.19 0.84 6.14
N GLY A 76 -4.57 0.19 5.15
CA GLY A 76 -5.25 -0.41 4.00
C GLY A 76 -5.42 0.52 2.79
N ALA A 77 -5.19 1.84 2.94
CA ALA A 77 -5.34 2.81 1.85
C ALA A 77 -4.02 3.12 1.09
N GLY A 78 -2.87 2.79 1.69
CA GLY A 78 -1.55 2.97 1.06
C GLY A 78 -1.26 1.90 0.00
N CYS A 79 -0.25 1.06 0.23
CA CYS A 79 0.11 -0.01 -0.73
C CYS A 79 -0.92 -1.16 -0.84
N GLY A 80 -1.96 -1.17 0.01
CA GLY A 80 -3.00 -2.21 0.02
C GLY A 80 -2.59 -3.57 0.63
N ALA A 81 -1.29 -3.86 0.81
CA ALA A 81 -0.81 -5.18 1.24
C ALA A 81 -1.33 -5.63 2.63
N CYS A 82 -1.66 -4.68 3.53
CA CYS A 82 -2.23 -4.99 4.83
C CYS A 82 -3.75 -5.24 4.81
N GLY A 83 -4.46 -4.89 3.72
CA GLY A 83 -5.92 -5.01 3.61
C GLY A 83 -6.48 -6.39 3.97
N PRO A 84 -5.93 -7.50 3.43
CA PRO A 84 -6.33 -8.85 3.81
C PRO A 84 -6.19 -9.14 5.31
N TYR A 85 -5.13 -8.62 5.94
CA TYR A 85 -4.90 -8.77 7.37
C TYR A 85 -5.89 -7.95 8.18
N LEU A 86 -6.23 -6.72 7.76
CA LEU A 86 -7.25 -5.91 8.44
C LEU A 86 -8.63 -6.59 8.43
N ARG A 87 -8.99 -7.26 7.33
CA ARG A 87 -10.19 -8.10 7.28
C ARG A 87 -10.11 -9.30 8.23
N LEU A 88 -8.94 -9.92 8.39
CA LEU A 88 -8.73 -10.95 9.40
C LEU A 88 -8.85 -10.40 10.82
N VAL A 89 -8.35 -9.19 11.10
CA VAL A 89 -8.53 -8.52 12.39
C VAL A 89 -10.02 -8.31 12.65
N GLN A 90 -10.77 -7.81 11.67
CA GLN A 90 -12.22 -7.61 11.81
C GLN A 90 -12.98 -8.91 12.04
N ARG A 91 -12.63 -9.99 11.34
CA ARG A 91 -13.32 -11.29 11.46
C ARG A 91 -12.95 -12.08 12.71
N SER A 92 -11.69 -12.02 13.13
CA SER A 92 -11.14 -12.92 14.17
C SER A 92 -10.70 -12.21 15.45
N GLY A 93 -10.55 -10.89 15.43
CA GLY A 93 -9.98 -10.11 16.54
C GLY A 93 -8.47 -10.34 16.78
N ARG A 94 -7.82 -11.23 16.01
CA ARG A 94 -6.38 -11.49 16.12
C ARG A 94 -5.59 -10.31 15.54
N THR A 95 -4.46 -9.98 16.15
CA THR A 95 -3.63 -8.82 15.79
C THR A 95 -2.20 -9.17 15.38
N ALA A 96 -1.87 -10.46 15.36
CA ALA A 96 -0.58 -10.97 14.94
C ALA A 96 -0.78 -12.18 14.03
N PHE A 97 -0.19 -12.12 12.83
CA PHE A 97 -0.33 -13.16 11.82
C PHE A 97 1.05 -13.54 11.29
N ALA A 98 1.27 -14.81 11.00
CA ALA A 98 2.38 -15.18 10.13
C ALA A 98 2.15 -14.59 8.73
N VAL A 99 3.22 -14.33 7.99
CA VAL A 99 3.10 -14.01 6.56
C VAL A 99 2.32 -15.12 5.86
N LEU A 100 1.19 -14.74 5.28
CA LEU A 100 0.33 -15.66 4.55
C LEU A 100 0.87 -15.86 3.12
N PRO A 101 0.71 -17.06 2.54
CA PRO A 101 1.01 -17.29 1.13
C PRO A 101 0.22 -16.33 0.23
N PRO A 102 0.78 -15.91 -0.93
CA PRO A 102 0.11 -14.99 -1.85
C PRO A 102 -1.28 -15.44 -2.26
N GLU A 103 -1.51 -16.75 -2.41
CA GLU A 103 -2.78 -17.35 -2.81
C GLU A 103 -3.86 -17.09 -1.75
N VAL A 104 -3.49 -17.17 -0.47
CA VAL A 104 -4.40 -16.91 0.65
C VAL A 104 -4.73 -15.42 0.72
N LEU A 105 -3.74 -14.55 0.51
CA LEU A 105 -3.94 -13.10 0.50
C LEU A 105 -4.91 -12.67 -0.61
N ARG A 106 -4.75 -13.21 -1.83
CA ARG A 106 -5.66 -12.91 -2.96
C ARG A 106 -7.10 -13.30 -2.65
N ARG A 107 -7.33 -14.47 -2.07
CA ARG A 107 -8.69 -14.91 -1.68
C ARG A 107 -9.32 -14.00 -0.64
N LEU A 108 -8.54 -13.55 0.33
CA LEU A 108 -9.03 -12.61 1.35
C LEU A 108 -9.26 -11.20 0.79
N ASP A 109 -8.65 -10.85 -0.34
CA ASP A 109 -8.82 -9.56 -0.99
C ASP A 109 -10.06 -9.46 -1.86
N GLN A 110 -10.48 -10.57 -2.45
CA GLN A 110 -11.64 -10.65 -3.34
C GLN A 110 -12.99 -10.47 -2.61
N GLY A 111 -13.01 -10.37 -1.28
CA GLY A 111 -14.24 -10.29 -0.48
C GLY A 111 -15.02 -11.63 -0.47
N PRO A 112 -16.09 -11.74 0.33
CA PRO A 112 -17.13 -12.74 0.08
C PRO A 112 -17.94 -12.42 -1.18
#